data_AF-E4Z6U6-F1
#
_entry.id   AF-E4Z6U6-F1
#
_cell.length_a   1.000
_cell.length_b   1.000
_cell.length_c   1.000
_cell.angle_alpha   90.00
_cell.angle_beta   90.00
_cell.angle_gamma   90.00
#
_symmetry.space_group_name_H-M   'P 1'
#
loop_
_entity.id
_entity.type
_entity.pdbx_description
1 polymer ?
#
loop_
_entity_poly.entity_id
_entity_poly.type
_entity_poly.pdbx_seq_one_letter_code
_entity_poly.pdbx_strand_id
1 'polypeptide(L)'
;MLFIGGFDWRNGGGLQSGIWQLKDENWNQIGELLQADYFGSAIYIDRSIFYFGFDSLAIQRLYLNETEELQNVARIGNQPDDYYLPVLFQTI
;
A
#
# COMPACT_ATOMS: atom_id res chain seq x y z
N MET A 1 3.22 -9.01 -9.23
CA MET A 1 4.04 -8.05 -8.43
C MET A 1 3.25 -6.76 -8.25
N LEU A 2 3.45 -6.05 -7.13
CA LEU A 2 2.75 -4.80 -6.84
C LEU A 2 3.74 -3.67 -6.51
N PHE A 3 3.38 -2.45 -6.90
CA PHE A 3 3.99 -1.20 -6.47
C PHE A 3 2.88 -0.36 -5.82
N ILE A 4 3.11 0.14 -4.60
CA ILE A 4 2.09 0.76 -3.76
C ILE A 4 2.62 2.11 -3.26
N GLY A 5 1.95 3.19 -3.66
CA GLY A 5 2.32 4.55 -3.27
C GLY A 5 3.69 4.99 -3.80
N GLY A 6 4.45 5.71 -2.98
CA GLY A 6 5.79 6.21 -3.29
C GLY A 6 5.87 7.73 -3.39
N PHE A 7 7.05 8.23 -3.77
CA PHE A 7 7.34 9.65 -3.90
C PHE A 7 7.85 9.95 -5.31
N ASP A 8 7.18 10.84 -6.04
CA ASP A 8 7.63 11.29 -7.37
C ASP A 8 8.39 12.62 -7.29
N TRP A 9 9.71 12.56 -7.49
CA TRP A 9 10.60 13.71 -7.46
C TRP A 9 10.50 14.61 -8.70
N ARG A 10 9.87 14.15 -9.78
CA ARG A 10 9.88 14.84 -11.08
C ARG A 10 8.75 15.86 -11.26
N ASN A 11 7.70 15.79 -10.44
CA ASN A 11 6.53 16.66 -10.54
C ASN A 11 6.25 17.46 -9.24
N GLY A 12 7.28 18.11 -8.69
CA GLY A 12 7.15 18.95 -7.50
C GLY A 12 7.16 18.21 -6.17
N GLY A 13 7.49 16.91 -6.15
CA GLY A 13 7.65 16.13 -4.92
C GLY A 13 6.31 15.65 -4.35
N GLY A 14 5.53 14.94 -5.16
CA GLY A 14 4.19 14.48 -4.78
C GLY A 14 4.21 13.07 -4.19
N LEU A 15 3.55 12.91 -3.04
CA LEU A 15 3.16 11.59 -2.53
C LEU A 15 2.23 10.92 -3.53
N GLN A 16 2.44 9.63 -3.77
CA GLN A 16 1.63 8.84 -4.68
C GLN A 16 0.67 7.95 -3.89
N SER A 17 -0.55 7.80 -4.39
CA SER A 17 -1.53 6.82 -3.89
C SER A 17 -1.65 5.61 -4.80
N GLY A 18 -1.13 5.66 -6.03
CA GLY A 18 -1.33 4.63 -7.04
C GLY A 18 -0.89 3.24 -6.58
N ILE A 19 -1.74 2.25 -6.85
CA ILE A 19 -1.44 0.82 -6.71
C ILE A 19 -1.31 0.27 -8.12
N TRP A 20 -0.12 -0.21 -8.46
CA TRP A 20 0.22 -0.73 -9.77
C TRP A 20 0.53 -2.21 -9.69
N GLN A 21 0.05 -3.00 -10.66
CA GLN A 21 0.29 -4.43 -10.76
C GLN A 21 0.94 -4.76 -12.10
N LEU A 22 1.95 -5.62 -12.05
CA LEU A 22 2.55 -6.23 -13.24
C LEU A 22 1.68 -7.43 -13.68
N LYS A 23 1.10 -7.33 -14.87
CA LYS A 23 0.30 -8.39 -15.53
C LYS A 23 0.65 -8.40 -17.02
N ASP A 24 0.90 -9.58 -17.57
CA ASP A 24 1.23 -9.76 -18.99
C ASP A 24 2.32 -8.78 -19.48
N GLU A 25 3.42 -8.71 -18.72
CA GLU A 25 4.58 -7.82 -18.96
C GLU A 25 4.29 -6.30 -18.89
N ASN A 26 3.08 -5.91 -18.52
CA ASN A 26 2.66 -4.51 -18.44
C ASN A 26 2.32 -4.10 -17.01
N TRP A 27 2.78 -2.91 -16.62
CA TRP A 27 2.37 -2.27 -15.37
C TRP A 27 1.08 -1.49 -15.60
N ASN A 28 0.04 -1.84 -14.85
CA ASN A 28 -1.26 -1.17 -14.91
C ASN A 28 -1.63 -0.67 -13.52
N GLN A 29 -2.17 0.55 -13.44
CA GLN A 29 -2.77 1.03 -12.21
C GLN A 29 -4.09 0.29 -11.99
N ILE A 30 -4.20 -0.39 -10.86
CA ILE A 30 -5.37 -1.20 -10.50
C ILE A 30 -6.20 -0.58 -9.38
N GLY A 31 -5.69 0.48 -8.76
CA GLY A 31 -6.38 1.19 -7.69
C GLY A 31 -5.51 2.27 -7.06
N GLU A 32 -5.97 2.77 -5.92
CA GLU A 32 -5.31 3.80 -5.14
C GLU A 32 -5.43 3.51 -3.64
N LEU A 33 -4.41 3.88 -2.88
CA LEU A 33 -4.50 4.06 -1.44
C LEU A 33 -5.51 5.18 -1.14
N LEU A 34 -6.19 5.07 0.00
CA LEU A 34 -7.12 6.10 0.48
C LEU A 34 -6.41 7.43 0.81
N GLN A 35 -5.11 7.36 1.07
CA GLN A 35 -4.23 8.52 1.23
C GLN A 35 -2.88 8.17 0.60
N ALA A 36 -2.33 9.13 -0.15
CA ALA A 36 -1.00 9.00 -0.74
C ALA A 36 0.08 8.91 0.34
N ASP A 37 1.09 8.06 0.12
CA ASP A 37 2.10 7.78 1.14
C ASP A 37 3.39 7.18 0.55
N TYR A 38 4.47 7.20 1.32
CA TYR A 38 5.81 6.74 0.96
C TYR A 38 6.54 6.22 2.22
N PHE A 39 7.60 5.41 2.06
CA PHE A 39 8.33 4.79 3.20
C PHE A 39 7.48 3.96 4.18
N GLY A 40 6.27 3.58 3.79
CA GLY A 40 5.45 2.63 4.52
C GLY A 40 6.01 1.21 4.46
N SER A 41 5.42 0.33 5.27
CA SER A 41 5.69 -1.09 5.29
C SER A 41 4.47 -1.88 4.81
N ALA A 42 4.68 -3.06 4.22
CA ALA A 42 3.60 -3.90 3.74
C ALA A 42 3.84 -5.38 4.06
N ILE A 43 2.76 -6.11 4.37
CA ILE A 43 2.79 -7.57 4.55
C ILE A 43 1.57 -8.21 3.86
N TYR A 44 1.81 -9.33 3.18
CA TYR A 44 0.75 -10.14 2.54
C TYR A 44 0.37 -11.31 3.43
N ILE A 45 -0.89 -11.42 3.80
CA ILE A 45 -1.46 -12.50 4.61
C ILE A 45 -2.86 -12.82 4.06
N ASP A 46 -3.15 -14.09 3.80
CA ASP A 46 -4.49 -14.57 3.39
C ASP A 46 -5.16 -13.74 2.29
N ARG A 47 -4.45 -13.51 1.18
CA ARG A 47 -4.91 -12.70 0.02
C ARG A 47 -5.29 -11.26 0.42
N SER A 48 -4.63 -10.74 1.44
CA SER A 48 -4.77 -9.36 1.86
C SER A 48 -3.40 -8.75 2.04
N ILE A 49 -3.27 -7.49 1.62
CA ILE A 49 -2.06 -6.72 1.88
C ILE A 49 -2.39 -5.69 2.93
N PHE A 50 -1.65 -5.74 4.03
CA PHE A 50 -1.72 -4.75 5.08
C PHE A 50 -0.61 -3.74 4.82
N TYR A 51 -0.99 -2.51 4.53
CA TYR A 51 -0.11 -1.38 4.28
C TYR A 51 -0.14 -0.43 5.47
N PHE A 52 1.04 -0.07 5.97
CA PHE A 52 1.24 0.80 7.11
C PHE A 52 1.97 2.04 6.63
N GLY A 53 1.24 3.13 6.56
CA GLY A 53 1.71 4.40 6.04
C GLY A 53 2.63 5.16 7.00
N PHE A 54 3.73 5.75 6.50
CA PHE A 54 4.61 6.58 7.33
C PHE A 54 4.02 7.98 7.53
N ASP A 55 3.60 8.65 6.44
CA ASP A 55 3.10 10.02 6.49
C ASP A 55 1.60 10.07 6.80
N SER A 56 0.81 9.15 6.24
CA SER A 56 -0.65 9.12 6.45
C SER A 56 -1.05 8.62 7.85
N LEU A 57 -0.13 7.92 8.54
CA LEU A 57 -0.39 7.10 9.73
C LEU A 57 -1.49 6.03 9.55
N ALA A 58 -2.07 5.91 8.36
CA ALA A 58 -3.21 5.03 8.12
C ALA A 58 -2.72 3.58 7.97
N ILE A 59 -3.42 2.67 8.62
CA ILE A 59 -3.30 1.24 8.36
C ILE A 59 -4.39 0.89 7.37
N GLN A 60 -3.98 0.51 6.16
CA GLN A 60 -4.88 0.21 5.06
C GLN A 60 -4.76 -1.28 4.71
N ARG A 61 -5.90 -1.92 4.43
CA ARG A 61 -5.96 -3.29 3.92
C ARG A 61 -6.44 -3.25 2.48
N LEU A 62 -5.65 -3.85 1.60
CA LEU A 62 -6.01 -4.12 0.22
C LEU A 62 -6.56 -5.55 0.17
N TYR A 63 -7.81 -5.69 -0.27
CA TYR A 63 -8.49 -6.98 -0.37
C TYR A 63 -8.33 -7.51 -1.79
N LEU A 64 -7.80 -8.72 -1.91
CA LEU A 64 -7.67 -9.42 -3.19
C LEU A 64 -8.70 -10.55 -3.26
N ASN A 65 -9.25 -10.80 -4.45
CA ASN A 65 -10.09 -11.98 -4.69
C ASN A 65 -9.22 -13.24 -4.86
N GLU A 66 -9.86 -14.36 -5.21
CA GLU A 66 -9.19 -15.64 -5.43
C GLU A 66 -8.19 -15.63 -6.58
N THR A 67 -8.36 -14.73 -7.56
CA THR A 67 -7.48 -14.54 -8.71
C THR A 67 -6.44 -13.43 -8.50
N GLU A 68 -6.25 -12.98 -7.25
CA GLU A 68 -5.32 -11.91 -6.85
C GLU A 68 -5.60 -10.54 -7.50
N GLU A 69 -6.87 -10.26 -7.80
CA GLU A 69 -7.31 -8.96 -8.29
C GLU A 69 -7.84 -8.10 -7.13
N LEU A 70 -7.42 -6.83 -7.12
CA LEU A 70 -7.83 -5.86 -6.11
C LEU A 70 -9.33 -5.60 -6.18
N GLN A 71 -10.03 -5.87 -5.08
CA GLN A 71 -11.46 -5.62 -4.92
C GLN A 71 -11.72 -4.29 -4.22
N ASN A 72 -10.93 -3.98 -3.19
CA ASN A 72 -11.17 -2.86 -2.30
C ASN A 72 -9.88 -2.46 -1.56
N VAL A 73 -9.82 -1.19 -1.16
CA VAL A 73 -8.91 -0.68 -0.13
C VAL A 73 -9.75 -0.14 1.02
N ALA A 74 -9.45 -0.55 2.26
CA ALA A 74 -10.12 -0.04 3.45
C ALA A 74 -9.10 0.38 4.51
N ARG A 75 -9.37 1.49 5.20
CA ARG A 75 -8.66 1.84 6.43
C ARG A 75 -9.17 0.95 7.55
N ILE A 76 -8.25 0.25 8.22
CA ILE A 76 -8.56 -0.67 9.32
C ILE A 76 -8.02 -0.19 10.66
N GLY A 77 -7.26 0.91 10.66
CA GLY A 77 -6.71 1.49 11.87
C GLY A 77 -5.78 2.66 11.56
N ASN A 78 -5.13 3.15 12.61
CA ASN A 78 -4.08 4.15 12.55
C ASN A 78 -2.92 3.74 13.43
N GLN A 79 -1.72 4.06 12.98
CA GLN A 79 -0.56 4.08 13.84
C GLN A 79 -0.71 5.22 14.86
N PRO A 80 -0.25 5.02 16.11
CA PRO A 80 -0.30 6.05 17.13
C PRO A 80 0.66 7.21 16.87
N ASP A 81 1.72 6.99 16.08
CA ASP A 81 2.74 8.00 15.78
C ASP A 81 3.49 7.71 14.47
N ASP A 82 4.31 8.66 14.01
CA ASP A 82 5.11 8.60 12.78
C ASP A 82 6.39 7.74 12.93
N TYR A 83 6.21 6.43 13.00
CA TYR A 83 7.36 5.52 13.06
C TYR A 83 8.13 5.50 11.74
N TYR A 84 9.35 6.04 11.74
CA TYR A 84 10.26 5.95 10.60
C TYR A 84 10.74 4.50 10.39
N LEU A 85 10.39 3.91 9.24
CA LEU A 85 10.76 2.54 8.84
C LEU A 85 10.31 1.46 9.86
N PRO A 86 9.01 1.35 10.17
CA PRO A 86 8.52 0.36 11.12
C PRO A 86 8.70 -1.04 10.54
N VAL A 87 9.12 -2.00 11.38
CA VAL A 87 9.30 -3.40 10.98
C VAL A 87 7.98 -4.15 11.18
N LEU A 88 7.50 -4.81 10.12
CA LEU A 88 6.35 -5.70 10.18
C LEU A 88 6.77 -7.12 10.49
N PHE A 89 6.04 -7.76 11.41
CA PHE A 89 6.20 -9.16 11.76
C PHE A 89 4.84 -9.83 11.96
N GLN A 90 4.65 -11.00 11.36
CA GLN A 90 3.47 -11.83 11.59
C GLN A 90 3.72 -12.75 12.80
N THR A 91 2.82 -12.74 13.77
CA THR A 91 2.82 -13.67 14.90
C THR A 91 1.81 -14.80 14.69
N ILE A 92 1.92 -15.89 15.45
CA ILE A 92 1.05 -17.07 15.39
C ILE A 92 -0.28 -16.88 16.09
#